data_AF-A0A815GXN8-F1
#
_entry.id   AF-A0A815GXN8-F1
#
_cell.length_a   1.000
_cell.length_b   1.000
_cell.length_c   1.000
_cell.angle_alpha   90.00
_cell.angle_beta   90.00
_cell.angle_gamma   90.00
#
_symmetry.space_group_name_H-M   'P 1'
#
loop_
_entity.id
_entity.type
_entity.pdbx_description
1 polymer ?
#
loop_
_entity_poly.entity_id
_entity_poly.type
_entity_poly.pdbx_seq_one_letter_code
_entity_poly.pdbx_strand_id
1 'polypeptide(L)'
;MVRKKSASSKTKTRKEAYKRCQQLRLNAIHSWRILILAIKAVKKFLSFRHNNAIITSGSKRFCILQSDSINLGYYDYRNNTTVQNNFFNNNNCTVQFDDLHIVKDTIKKLISRVCRLDYERKRQMKNRKLKSISNSIINSDMLIEKQCRQRIWSKIKYSQNTSFREDKIQRSITYIRNNCHNNDDFRMRENKRIRNHILLKYRNDINYRLENNTLASRRILNKYHNNLDFRNQYKEREKIRVLQRYHSDHSIRLKMIQNASNLYRNNNTLMKRNSRQLYKQRKRILKKYSIVQSHTCTLKHRNLYIESVKEFRKIIKEGPDYICISCGISLFRHQVLQFFEEKYLKKNMSLKMTTYIQSCLKYTYSSEQRWICKLCSDKIKKQRLSSRALMNKLEVCEIPSELKRLNNLEKHLIALRLPFMS
;
A
#
# COMPACT_ATOMS: atom_id res chain seq x y z
N MET A 1 -34.12 -46.12 1.34
CA MET A 1 -34.88 -44.89 1.63
C MET A 1 -35.26 -44.83 3.11
N VAL A 2 -34.81 -43.83 3.87
CA VAL A 2 -35.21 -43.66 5.29
C VAL A 2 -36.43 -42.76 5.39
N ARG A 3 -37.62 -43.33 5.66
CA ARG A 3 -38.87 -42.57 5.84
C ARG A 3 -38.76 -41.65 7.06
N LYS A 4 -38.68 -40.34 6.84
CA LYS A 4 -38.69 -39.33 7.92
C LYS A 4 -40.06 -39.37 8.62
N LYS A 5 -40.09 -39.77 9.91
CA LYS A 5 -41.30 -39.68 10.74
C LYS A 5 -41.77 -38.22 10.81
N SER A 6 -43.03 -37.97 10.45
CA SER A 6 -43.63 -36.64 10.37
C SER A 6 -43.65 -35.92 11.73
N ALA A 7 -43.70 -34.59 11.72
CA ALA A 7 -43.69 -33.79 12.95
C ALA A 7 -44.85 -34.16 13.91
N SER A 8 -46.02 -34.49 13.37
CA SER A 8 -47.19 -35.03 14.09
C SER A 8 -46.86 -36.28 14.92
N SER A 9 -46.04 -37.18 14.39
CA SER A 9 -45.61 -38.39 15.12
C SER A 9 -44.72 -38.09 16.34
N LYS A 10 -44.04 -36.93 16.38
CA LYS A 10 -43.16 -36.53 17.50
C LYS A 10 -43.90 -35.77 18.60
N THR A 11 -45.01 -35.10 18.28
CA THR A 11 -45.83 -34.41 19.28
C THR A 11 -46.73 -35.39 20.04
N LYS A 12 -47.26 -36.43 19.37
CA LYS A 12 -48.08 -37.47 20.00
C LYS A 12 -47.32 -38.23 21.10
N THR A 13 -46.10 -38.68 20.83
CA THR A 13 -45.26 -39.39 21.82
C THR A 13 -44.86 -38.54 23.02
N ARG A 14 -44.67 -37.22 22.85
CA ARG A 14 -44.44 -36.29 23.96
C ARG A 14 -45.66 -36.14 24.88
N LYS A 15 -46.88 -36.03 24.31
CA LYS A 15 -48.13 -35.97 25.10
C LYS A 15 -48.37 -37.27 25.89
N GLU A 16 -48.10 -38.42 25.29
CA GLU A 16 -48.21 -39.73 25.95
C GLU A 16 -47.19 -39.90 27.09
N ALA A 17 -45.93 -39.48 26.88
CA ALA A 17 -44.92 -39.49 27.93
C ALA A 17 -45.29 -38.58 29.13
N TYR A 18 -45.86 -37.40 28.87
CA TYR A 18 -46.33 -36.50 29.92
C TYR A 18 -47.45 -37.13 30.75
N LYS A 19 -48.47 -37.72 30.10
CA LYS A 19 -49.57 -38.44 30.78
C LYS A 19 -49.04 -39.57 31.68
N ARG A 20 -48.06 -40.36 31.21
CA ARG A 20 -47.43 -41.43 32.03
C ARG A 20 -46.71 -40.87 33.26
N CYS A 21 -45.99 -39.76 33.13
CA CYS A 21 -45.35 -39.09 34.28
C CYS A 21 -46.38 -38.55 35.29
N GLN A 22 -47.49 -37.99 34.81
CA GLN A 22 -48.57 -37.48 35.67
C GLN A 22 -49.25 -38.62 36.46
N GLN A 23 -49.53 -39.75 35.81
CA GLN A 23 -50.09 -40.93 36.48
C GLN A 23 -49.15 -41.50 37.54
N LEU A 24 -47.84 -41.60 37.26
CA LEU A 24 -46.85 -42.06 38.24
C LEU A 24 -46.77 -41.14 39.46
N ARG A 25 -46.95 -39.82 39.27
CA ARG A 25 -46.97 -38.84 40.37
C ARG A 25 -48.24 -38.98 41.22
N LEU A 26 -49.40 -39.19 40.61
CA LEU A 26 -50.67 -39.45 41.32
C LEU A 26 -50.59 -40.75 42.13
N ASN A 27 -50.09 -41.84 41.53
CA ASN A 27 -49.93 -43.12 42.23
C ASN A 27 -48.99 -42.97 43.45
N ALA A 28 -47.88 -42.23 43.32
CA ALA A 28 -46.96 -41.97 44.44
C ALA A 28 -47.62 -41.14 45.56
N ILE A 29 -48.46 -40.16 45.23
CA ILE A 29 -49.24 -39.37 46.21
C ILE A 29 -50.26 -40.25 46.92
N HIS A 30 -50.93 -41.17 46.21
CA HIS A 30 -51.83 -42.14 46.84
C HIS A 30 -51.09 -43.09 47.80
N SER A 31 -49.94 -43.64 47.41
CA SER A 31 -49.13 -44.47 48.31
C SER A 31 -48.68 -43.72 49.56
N TRP A 32 -48.30 -42.43 49.44
CA TRP A 32 -47.96 -41.58 50.57
C TRP A 32 -49.16 -41.28 51.48
N ARG A 33 -50.35 -41.03 50.91
CA ARG A 33 -51.60 -40.85 51.68
C ARG A 33 -51.95 -42.11 52.46
N ILE A 34 -51.84 -43.29 51.85
CA ILE A 34 -52.08 -44.58 52.52
C ILE A 34 -51.08 -44.79 53.68
N LEU A 35 -49.79 -44.48 53.46
CA LEU A 35 -48.77 -44.56 54.51
C LEU A 35 -49.08 -43.62 55.69
N ILE A 36 -49.46 -42.37 55.42
CA ILE A 36 -49.84 -41.39 56.45
C ILE A 36 -51.08 -41.84 57.22
N LEU A 37 -52.08 -42.41 56.53
CA LEU A 37 -53.28 -42.94 57.16
C LEU A 37 -52.96 -44.14 58.06
N ALA A 38 -52.10 -45.06 57.61
CA ALA A 38 -51.63 -46.18 58.44
C ALA A 38 -50.88 -45.70 59.69
N ILE A 39 -49.97 -44.72 59.55
CA ILE A 39 -49.25 -44.11 60.69
C ILE A 39 -50.23 -43.42 61.66
N LYS A 40 -51.25 -42.70 61.15
CA LYS A 40 -52.29 -42.09 61.99
C LYS A 40 -53.15 -43.12 62.70
N ALA A 41 -53.52 -44.22 62.04
CA ALA A 41 -54.27 -45.32 62.65
C ALA A 41 -53.48 -45.99 63.77
N VAL A 42 -52.20 -46.32 63.53
CA VAL A 42 -51.29 -46.86 64.55
C VAL A 42 -51.12 -45.89 65.71
N LYS A 43 -50.92 -44.58 65.46
CA LYS A 43 -50.83 -43.56 66.52
C LYS A 43 -52.11 -43.48 67.35
N LYS A 44 -53.30 -43.50 66.71
CA LYS A 44 -54.60 -43.47 67.40
C LYS A 44 -54.83 -44.74 68.25
N PHE A 45 -54.47 -45.91 67.72
CA PHE A 45 -54.53 -47.18 68.44
C PHE A 45 -53.62 -47.18 69.69
N LEU A 46 -52.38 -46.72 69.54
CA LEU A 46 -51.43 -46.58 70.66
C LEU A 46 -51.92 -45.58 71.72
N SER A 47 -52.46 -44.42 71.32
CA SER A 47 -53.03 -43.46 72.29
C SER A 47 -54.25 -43.99 73.02
N PHE A 48 -55.12 -44.76 72.34
CA PHE A 48 -56.27 -45.39 72.98
C PHE A 48 -55.84 -46.42 74.03
N ARG A 49 -54.82 -47.23 73.73
CA ARG A 49 -54.26 -48.20 74.68
C ARG A 49 -53.56 -47.52 75.87
N HIS A 50 -52.87 -46.40 75.64
CA HIS A 50 -52.20 -45.64 76.71
C HIS A 50 -53.21 -45.00 77.69
N ASN A 51 -54.34 -44.49 77.18
CA ASN A 51 -55.39 -43.94 78.04
C ASN A 51 -56.04 -45.04 78.89
N ASN A 52 -56.32 -46.21 78.31
CA ASN A 52 -56.88 -47.35 79.05
C ASN A 52 -55.91 -47.86 80.13
N ALA A 53 -54.59 -47.87 79.88
CA ALA A 53 -53.58 -48.28 80.85
C ALA A 53 -53.44 -47.32 82.05
N ILE A 54 -53.61 -46.00 81.83
CA ILE A 54 -53.64 -44.99 82.91
C ILE A 54 -54.88 -45.20 83.79
N ILE A 55 -56.05 -45.44 83.20
CA ILE A 55 -57.31 -45.65 83.94
C ILE A 55 -57.22 -46.89 84.86
N THR A 56 -56.48 -47.93 84.46
CA THR A 56 -56.30 -49.16 85.26
C THR A 56 -55.22 -49.11 86.35
N SER A 57 -54.35 -48.10 86.39
CA SER A 57 -53.19 -48.07 87.30
C SER A 57 -53.31 -47.07 88.47
N GLY A 58 -54.39 -46.30 88.53
CA GLY A 58 -54.61 -45.24 89.52
C GLY A 58 -55.20 -45.65 90.87
N SER A 59 -54.69 -46.71 91.54
CA SER A 59 -54.98 -46.92 92.97
C SER A 59 -54.01 -47.87 93.69
N LYS A 60 -52.98 -47.29 94.34
CA LYS A 60 -52.50 -47.65 95.69
C LYS A 60 -51.35 -46.72 96.10
N ARG A 61 -51.54 -45.96 97.18
CA ARG A 61 -50.44 -45.28 97.90
C ARG A 61 -49.75 -46.29 98.82
N PHE A 62 -48.44 -46.11 99.02
CA PHE A 62 -47.80 -46.35 100.31
C PHE A 62 -46.93 -45.14 100.63
N CYS A 63 -46.98 -44.68 101.88
CA CYS A 63 -46.17 -43.58 102.41
C CYS A 63 -45.11 -44.16 103.35
N ILE A 64 -44.00 -43.43 103.55
CA ILE A 64 -43.25 -43.26 104.81
C ILE A 64 -42.15 -42.19 104.54
N LEU A 65 -42.26 -41.05 105.26
CA LEU A 65 -41.27 -40.27 106.03
C LEU A 65 -39.78 -40.29 105.57
N GLN A 66 -38.97 -39.23 105.64
CA GLN A 66 -38.95 -37.93 106.37
C GLN A 66 -37.99 -36.95 105.61
N SER A 67 -37.74 -35.67 105.90
CA SER A 67 -38.17 -34.67 106.93
C SER A 67 -38.03 -33.22 106.37
N ASP A 68 -38.16 -32.18 107.22
CA ASP A 68 -37.55 -30.82 107.22
C ASP A 68 -37.42 -29.96 105.92
N SER A 69 -37.67 -28.64 105.89
CA SER A 69 -38.26 -27.67 106.84
C SER A 69 -38.53 -26.31 106.12
N ILE A 70 -39.28 -25.38 106.76
CA ILE A 70 -39.48 -23.95 106.39
C ILE A 70 -40.26 -23.71 105.04
N ASN A 71 -41.56 -23.36 104.96
CA ASN A 71 -42.43 -22.37 105.64
C ASN A 71 -42.37 -20.93 105.07
N LEU A 72 -43.34 -20.51 104.25
CA LEU A 72 -44.36 -19.47 104.60
C LEU A 72 -45.36 -19.11 103.46
N GLY A 73 -46.66 -19.21 103.76
CA GLY A 73 -47.78 -18.40 103.21
C GLY A 73 -48.33 -18.69 101.80
N TYR A 74 -49.62 -18.50 101.49
CA TYR A 74 -50.83 -18.39 102.35
C TYR A 74 -52.11 -18.54 101.45
N TYR A 75 -53.22 -18.99 102.06
CA TYR A 75 -54.62 -19.05 101.55
C TYR A 75 -55.01 -20.06 100.44
N ASP A 76 -56.28 -20.50 100.31
CA ASP A 76 -57.21 -21.25 101.22
C ASP A 76 -58.43 -21.77 100.38
N TYR A 77 -59.32 -22.59 100.97
CA TYR A 77 -60.62 -23.12 100.48
C TYR A 77 -60.59 -24.17 99.34
N ARG A 78 -60.93 -25.46 99.58
CA ARG A 78 -62.24 -26.10 99.95
C ARG A 78 -63.22 -26.31 98.76
N ASN A 79 -63.38 -27.55 98.29
CA ASN A 79 -64.41 -28.48 98.79
C ASN A 79 -64.64 -29.73 97.90
N ASN A 80 -64.64 -30.87 98.58
CA ASN A 80 -65.26 -32.17 98.29
C ASN A 80 -66.38 -32.24 97.23
N THR A 81 -66.37 -33.30 96.41
CA THR A 81 -67.36 -34.39 96.61
C THR A 81 -66.90 -35.73 96.04
N THR A 82 -67.08 -36.77 96.83
CA THR A 82 -66.82 -38.18 96.51
C THR A 82 -68.07 -38.86 95.94
N VAL A 83 -67.93 -39.64 94.87
CA VAL A 83 -68.80 -40.78 94.60
C VAL A 83 -67.91 -41.97 94.19
N GLN A 84 -67.93 -43.03 95.00
CA GLN A 84 -67.41 -44.34 94.61
C GLN A 84 -68.44 -45.06 93.73
N ASN A 85 -68.00 -45.86 92.77
CA ASN A 85 -68.53 -47.22 92.59
C ASN A 85 -67.69 -48.08 91.63
N ASN A 86 -66.92 -48.99 92.24
CA ASN A 86 -66.75 -50.41 91.91
C ASN A 86 -66.66 -50.89 90.44
N PHE A 87 -65.44 -51.33 90.11
CA PHE A 87 -65.09 -52.66 89.56
C PHE A 87 -65.89 -53.26 88.39
N PHE A 88 -65.14 -53.56 87.30
CA PHE A 88 -65.00 -54.96 86.89
C PHE A 88 -63.56 -55.24 86.40
N ASN A 89 -62.95 -56.29 86.96
CA ASN A 89 -61.68 -56.84 86.51
C ASN A 89 -61.93 -57.74 85.29
N ASN A 90 -61.06 -57.73 84.29
CA ASN A 90 -60.89 -58.91 83.42
C ASN A 90 -59.48 -58.98 82.81
N ASN A 91 -58.72 -59.99 83.24
CA ASN A 91 -57.38 -60.27 82.75
C ASN A 91 -57.46 -61.05 81.44
N ASN A 92 -56.98 -60.48 80.32
CA ASN A 92 -56.67 -61.21 79.09
C ASN A 92 -55.79 -60.36 78.13
N CYS A 93 -54.55 -60.08 78.51
CA CYS A 93 -53.65 -59.18 77.76
C CYS A 93 -52.47 -59.88 77.05
N THR A 94 -52.24 -61.17 77.29
CA THR A 94 -51.08 -61.92 76.76
C THR A 94 -51.23 -62.37 75.30
N VAL A 95 -52.45 -62.64 74.83
CA VAL A 95 -52.70 -63.09 73.43
C VAL A 95 -52.55 -61.94 72.40
N GLN A 96 -52.55 -60.67 72.83
CA GLN A 96 -52.51 -59.50 71.94
C GLN A 96 -51.10 -59.03 71.50
N PHE A 97 -50.04 -59.81 71.75
CA PHE A 97 -48.66 -59.40 71.46
C PHE A 97 -48.01 -60.07 70.23
N ASP A 98 -48.47 -61.24 69.79
CA ASP A 98 -47.92 -61.90 68.59
C ASP A 98 -48.29 -61.16 67.29
N ASP A 99 -49.51 -60.63 67.20
CA ASP A 99 -49.95 -59.79 66.08
C ASP A 99 -49.04 -58.56 65.88
N LEU A 100 -48.51 -57.98 66.97
CA LEU A 100 -47.57 -56.86 66.90
C LEU A 100 -46.23 -57.26 66.28
N HIS A 101 -45.77 -58.50 66.47
CA HIS A 101 -44.58 -59.01 65.79
C HIS A 101 -44.83 -59.24 64.29
N ILE A 102 -45.99 -59.80 63.92
CA ILE A 102 -46.39 -59.98 62.50
C ILE A 102 -46.50 -58.62 61.78
N VAL A 103 -47.10 -57.62 62.43
CA VAL A 103 -47.18 -56.24 61.91
C VAL A 103 -45.79 -55.59 61.80
N LYS A 104 -44.92 -55.76 62.80
CA LYS A 104 -43.53 -55.24 62.77
C LYS A 104 -42.72 -55.82 61.61
N ASP A 105 -42.84 -57.12 61.35
CA ASP A 105 -42.08 -57.78 60.28
C ASP A 105 -42.67 -57.57 58.88
N THR A 106 -44.00 -57.44 58.74
CA THR A 106 -44.61 -57.00 57.48
C THR A 106 -44.22 -55.55 57.15
N ILE A 107 -44.17 -54.64 58.14
CA ILE A 107 -43.64 -53.28 57.97
C ILE A 107 -42.17 -53.31 57.55
N LYS A 108 -41.29 -54.09 58.21
CA LYS A 108 -39.88 -54.24 57.79
C LYS A 108 -39.76 -54.76 56.35
N LYS A 109 -40.53 -55.78 55.97
CA LYS A 109 -40.53 -56.36 54.60
C LYS A 109 -41.00 -55.32 53.57
N LEU A 110 -42.02 -54.51 53.88
CA LEU A 110 -42.49 -53.42 53.04
C LEU A 110 -41.44 -52.31 52.89
N ILE A 111 -40.84 -51.84 53.99
CA ILE A 111 -39.76 -50.84 53.96
C ILE A 111 -38.57 -51.34 53.12
N SER A 112 -38.12 -52.57 53.36
CA SER A 112 -37.03 -53.19 52.59
C SER A 112 -37.35 -53.26 51.08
N ARG A 113 -38.58 -53.65 50.72
CA ARG A 113 -39.03 -53.70 49.32
C ARG A 113 -39.09 -52.30 48.68
N VAL A 114 -39.60 -51.29 49.40
CA VAL A 114 -39.63 -49.89 48.92
C VAL A 114 -38.23 -49.33 48.73
N CYS A 115 -37.32 -49.56 49.69
CA CYS A 115 -35.92 -49.14 49.60
C CYS A 115 -35.18 -49.80 48.43
N ARG A 116 -35.38 -51.12 48.20
CA ARG A 116 -34.82 -51.83 47.04
C ARG A 116 -35.34 -51.24 45.71
N LEU A 117 -36.64 -51.01 45.59
CA LEU A 117 -37.25 -50.44 44.39
C LEU A 117 -36.78 -49.00 44.10
N ASP A 118 -36.61 -48.17 45.13
CA ASP A 118 -36.06 -46.81 44.95
C ASP A 118 -34.57 -46.83 44.58
N TYR A 119 -33.78 -47.72 45.19
CA TYR A 119 -32.38 -47.95 44.82
C TYR A 119 -32.25 -48.39 43.35
N GLU A 120 -33.03 -49.38 42.91
CA GLU A 120 -33.05 -49.83 41.51
C GLU A 120 -33.48 -48.73 40.55
N ARG A 121 -34.52 -47.95 40.90
CA ARG A 121 -34.97 -46.79 40.12
C ARG A 121 -33.86 -45.75 39.98
N LYS A 122 -33.14 -45.42 41.06
CA LYS A 122 -31.99 -44.50 41.06
C LYS A 122 -30.84 -45.05 40.21
N ARG A 123 -30.51 -46.34 40.33
CA ARG A 123 -29.50 -47.04 39.50
C ARG A 123 -29.85 -47.00 38.01
N GLN A 124 -31.11 -47.29 37.65
CA GLN A 124 -31.58 -47.20 36.27
C GLN A 124 -31.55 -45.76 35.72
N MET A 125 -31.93 -44.75 36.52
CA MET A 125 -31.80 -43.35 36.10
C MET A 125 -30.34 -42.94 35.86
N LYS A 126 -29.41 -43.34 36.74
CA LYS A 126 -27.97 -43.09 36.58
C LYS A 126 -27.45 -43.73 35.28
N ASN A 127 -27.81 -44.98 35.01
CA ASN A 127 -27.42 -45.69 33.78
C ASN A 127 -28.01 -45.05 32.51
N ARG A 128 -29.26 -44.56 32.55
CA ARG A 128 -29.86 -43.82 31.41
C ARG A 128 -29.17 -42.48 31.15
N LYS A 129 -28.82 -41.73 32.21
CA LYS A 129 -28.01 -40.49 32.08
C LYS A 129 -26.64 -40.78 31.46
N LEU A 130 -25.93 -41.79 31.96
CA LEU A 130 -24.61 -42.19 31.43
C LEU A 130 -24.67 -42.59 29.94
N LYS A 131 -25.65 -43.40 29.53
CA LYS A 131 -25.86 -43.74 28.12
C LYS A 131 -26.20 -42.53 27.25
N SER A 132 -26.98 -41.57 27.76
CA SER A 132 -27.28 -40.32 27.04
C SER A 132 -26.04 -39.45 26.85
N ILE A 133 -25.19 -39.35 27.87
CA ILE A 133 -23.94 -38.57 27.83
C ILE A 133 -22.95 -39.21 26.85
N SER A 134 -22.71 -40.52 26.97
CA SER A 134 -21.85 -41.27 26.05
C SER A 134 -22.29 -41.12 24.59
N ASN A 135 -23.59 -41.27 24.29
CA ASN A 135 -24.11 -41.05 22.95
C ASN A 135 -23.97 -39.59 22.47
N SER A 136 -24.04 -38.58 23.34
CA SER A 136 -23.79 -37.20 22.92
C SER A 136 -22.33 -36.94 22.58
N ILE A 137 -21.39 -37.53 23.33
CA ILE A 137 -19.94 -37.41 23.11
C ILE A 137 -19.55 -38.10 21.79
N ILE A 138 -19.99 -39.34 21.57
CA ILE A 138 -19.69 -40.07 20.32
C ILE A 138 -20.19 -39.31 19.08
N ASN A 139 -21.36 -38.65 19.17
CA ASN A 139 -21.89 -37.85 18.07
C ASN A 139 -21.15 -36.51 17.89
N SER A 140 -20.64 -35.87 18.95
CA SER A 140 -19.78 -34.68 18.81
C SER A 140 -18.44 -35.04 18.19
N ASP A 141 -17.82 -36.14 18.64
CA ASP A 141 -16.49 -36.54 18.20
C ASP A 141 -16.49 -36.91 16.71
N MET A 142 -17.49 -37.67 16.25
CA MET A 142 -17.64 -38.00 14.83
C MET A 142 -17.92 -36.77 13.95
N LEU A 143 -18.58 -35.73 14.48
CA LEU A 143 -18.78 -34.44 13.79
C LEU A 143 -17.48 -33.62 13.74
N ILE A 144 -16.73 -33.58 14.84
CA ILE A 144 -15.41 -32.92 14.93
C ILE A 144 -14.45 -33.59 13.95
N GLU A 145 -14.39 -34.92 13.93
CA GLU A 145 -13.53 -35.67 13.02
C GLU A 145 -13.85 -35.39 11.55
N LYS A 146 -15.15 -35.38 11.18
CA LYS A 146 -15.59 -35.02 9.83
C LYS A 146 -15.18 -33.60 9.44
N GLN A 147 -15.29 -32.63 10.35
CA GLN A 147 -14.81 -31.26 10.12
C GLN A 147 -13.29 -31.19 10.00
N CYS A 148 -12.53 -31.96 10.80
CA CYS A 148 -11.08 -32.06 10.70
C CYS A 148 -10.65 -32.64 9.34
N ARG A 149 -11.24 -33.76 8.91
CA ARG A 149 -11.00 -34.35 7.58
C ARG A 149 -11.30 -33.35 6.45
N GLN A 150 -12.42 -32.61 6.52
CA GLN A 150 -12.74 -31.56 5.54
C GLN A 150 -11.76 -30.38 5.54
N ARG A 151 -11.29 -29.94 6.72
CA ARG A 151 -10.27 -28.88 6.84
C ARG A 151 -8.92 -29.33 6.26
N ILE A 152 -8.50 -30.56 6.55
CA ILE A 152 -7.27 -31.15 6.00
C ILE A 152 -7.37 -31.26 4.47
N TRP A 153 -8.44 -31.85 3.96
CA TRP A 153 -8.70 -31.93 2.51
C TRP A 153 -8.71 -30.56 1.84
N SER A 154 -9.37 -29.54 2.44
CA SER A 154 -9.37 -28.20 1.86
C SER A 154 -8.00 -27.51 1.93
N LYS A 155 -7.12 -27.86 2.88
CA LYS A 155 -5.73 -27.36 2.89
C LYS A 155 -4.92 -28.00 1.77
N ILE A 156 -4.96 -29.33 1.66
CA ILE A 156 -4.28 -30.10 0.62
C ILE A 156 -4.72 -29.65 -0.79
N LYS A 157 -6.04 -29.52 -1.02
CA LYS A 157 -6.56 -29.06 -2.30
C LYS A 157 -6.17 -27.61 -2.62
N TYR A 158 -6.01 -26.76 -1.61
CA TYR A 158 -5.60 -25.35 -1.79
C TYR A 158 -4.09 -25.19 -2.08
N SER A 159 -3.23 -26.12 -1.62
CA SER A 159 -1.82 -26.13 -2.01
C SER A 159 -1.61 -26.76 -3.39
N GLN A 160 -2.33 -27.83 -3.72
CA GLN A 160 -2.12 -28.62 -4.95
C GLN A 160 -2.87 -28.10 -6.19
N ASN A 161 -4.04 -27.45 -6.04
CA ASN A 161 -4.88 -27.06 -7.17
C ASN A 161 -5.00 -25.52 -7.25
N THR A 162 -4.39 -24.95 -8.29
CA THR A 162 -4.35 -23.49 -8.56
C THR A 162 -5.75 -22.90 -8.80
N SER A 163 -6.56 -23.53 -9.64
CA SER A 163 -7.93 -23.10 -9.94
C SER A 163 -8.81 -23.04 -8.69
N PHE A 164 -8.76 -24.08 -7.83
CA PHE A 164 -9.49 -24.11 -6.56
C PHE A 164 -8.99 -23.04 -5.57
N ARG A 165 -7.68 -22.75 -5.58
CA ARG A 165 -7.09 -21.65 -4.80
C ARG A 165 -7.60 -20.29 -5.27
N GLU A 166 -7.59 -20.04 -6.57
CA GLU A 166 -8.03 -18.79 -7.20
C GLU A 166 -9.53 -18.56 -7.02
N ASP A 167 -10.38 -19.55 -7.27
CA ASP A 167 -11.82 -19.48 -7.01
C ASP A 167 -12.11 -19.18 -5.53
N LYS A 168 -11.40 -19.82 -4.59
CA LYS A 168 -11.57 -19.57 -3.16
C LYS A 168 -11.10 -18.17 -2.75
N ILE A 169 -10.01 -17.67 -3.32
CA ILE A 169 -9.56 -16.28 -3.14
C ILE A 169 -10.62 -15.33 -3.68
N GLN A 170 -11.10 -15.53 -4.91
CA GLN A 170 -12.07 -14.65 -5.56
C GLN A 170 -13.39 -14.59 -4.81
N ARG A 171 -13.92 -15.73 -4.34
CA ARG A 171 -15.10 -15.77 -3.45
C ARG A 171 -14.88 -14.98 -2.16
N SER A 172 -13.69 -15.08 -1.54
CA SER A 172 -13.38 -14.29 -0.33
C SER A 172 -13.31 -12.79 -0.61
N ILE A 173 -12.75 -12.38 -1.75
CA ILE A 173 -12.67 -10.97 -2.18
C ILE A 173 -14.08 -10.43 -2.41
N THR A 174 -14.92 -11.16 -3.14
CA THR A 174 -16.32 -10.78 -3.40
C THR A 174 -17.13 -10.69 -2.11
N TYR A 175 -16.98 -11.65 -1.20
CA TYR A 175 -17.61 -11.59 0.13
C TYR A 175 -17.17 -10.35 0.93
N ILE A 176 -15.86 -10.04 0.96
CA ILE A 176 -15.34 -8.87 1.67
C ILE A 176 -15.83 -7.57 1.03
N ARG A 177 -15.83 -7.45 -0.31
CA ARG A 177 -16.34 -6.27 -1.01
C ARG A 177 -17.81 -6.03 -0.71
N ASN A 178 -18.66 -7.06 -0.87
CA ASN A 178 -20.10 -6.92 -0.67
C ASN A 178 -20.44 -6.53 0.78
N ASN A 179 -19.76 -7.12 1.78
CA ASN A 179 -19.96 -6.75 3.18
C ASN A 179 -19.36 -5.38 3.53
N CYS A 180 -18.21 -4.98 2.98
CA CYS A 180 -17.64 -3.65 3.19
C CYS A 180 -18.45 -2.52 2.52
N HIS A 181 -19.23 -2.84 1.48
CA HIS A 181 -20.12 -1.88 0.83
C HIS A 181 -21.46 -1.75 1.58
N ASN A 182 -22.04 -2.89 1.99
CA ASN A 182 -23.41 -2.94 2.54
C ASN A 182 -23.49 -2.94 4.08
N ASN A 183 -22.36 -3.00 4.79
CA ASN A 183 -22.33 -3.12 6.26
C ASN A 183 -21.18 -2.31 6.88
N ASP A 184 -21.52 -1.16 7.45
CA ASP A 184 -20.56 -0.21 8.03
C ASP A 184 -19.85 -0.77 9.27
N ASP A 185 -20.54 -1.56 10.12
CA ASP A 185 -19.92 -2.24 11.26
C ASP A 185 -18.89 -3.29 10.83
N PHE A 186 -19.14 -4.00 9.73
CA PHE A 186 -18.17 -4.91 9.13
C PHE A 186 -16.97 -4.13 8.61
N ARG A 187 -17.21 -3.06 7.83
CA ARG A 187 -16.16 -2.16 7.32
C ARG A 187 -15.30 -1.58 8.43
N MET A 188 -15.90 -1.11 9.53
CA MET A 188 -15.17 -0.54 10.66
C MET A 188 -14.34 -1.60 11.41
N ARG A 189 -14.91 -2.78 11.67
CA ARG A 189 -14.20 -3.89 12.33
C ARG A 189 -13.03 -4.40 11.51
N GLU A 190 -13.20 -4.62 10.21
CA GLU A 190 -12.12 -5.10 9.35
C GLU A 190 -11.04 -4.02 9.15
N ASN A 191 -11.41 -2.74 9.03
CA ASN A 191 -10.43 -1.63 9.04
C ASN A 191 -9.61 -1.60 10.34
N LYS A 192 -10.23 -1.80 11.51
CA LYS A 192 -9.53 -1.88 12.81
C LYS A 192 -8.58 -3.08 12.84
N ARG A 193 -9.02 -4.24 12.35
CA ARG A 193 -8.22 -5.48 12.25
C ARG A 193 -7.00 -5.31 11.33
N ILE A 194 -7.19 -4.71 10.14
CA ILE A 194 -6.13 -4.42 9.18
C ILE A 194 -5.11 -3.42 9.76
N ARG A 195 -5.56 -2.32 10.38
CA ARG A 195 -4.67 -1.35 11.05
C ARG A 195 -3.82 -2.03 12.12
N ASN A 196 -4.45 -2.83 13.00
CA ASN A 196 -3.73 -3.55 14.05
C ASN A 196 -2.69 -4.54 13.47
N HIS A 197 -3.03 -5.25 12.40
CA HIS A 197 -2.08 -6.14 11.71
C HIS A 197 -0.89 -5.38 11.12
N ILE A 198 -1.14 -4.25 10.44
CA ILE A 198 -0.07 -3.39 9.88
C ILE A 198 0.83 -2.84 10.99
N LEU A 199 0.26 -2.39 12.11
CA LEU A 199 1.02 -1.88 13.26
C LEU A 199 1.89 -2.97 13.90
N LEU A 200 1.34 -4.18 14.10
CA LEU A 200 2.10 -5.33 14.60
C LEU A 200 3.23 -5.71 13.64
N LYS A 201 2.96 -5.73 12.33
CA LYS A 201 3.99 -6.00 11.32
C LYS A 201 5.08 -4.92 11.34
N TYR A 202 4.72 -3.64 11.34
CA TYR A 202 5.69 -2.53 11.40
C TYR A 202 6.54 -2.52 12.69
N ARG A 203 5.98 -2.98 13.82
CA ARG A 203 6.72 -3.14 15.09
C ARG A 203 7.73 -4.29 15.02
N ASN A 204 7.29 -5.46 14.55
CA ASN A 204 8.02 -6.73 14.71
C ASN A 204 8.88 -7.11 13.50
N ASP A 205 8.53 -6.66 12.29
CA ASP A 205 9.23 -6.96 11.04
C ASP A 205 10.10 -5.75 10.62
N ILE A 206 11.41 -5.91 10.74
CA ILE A 206 12.40 -4.87 10.38
C ILE A 206 12.40 -4.61 8.87
N ASN A 207 12.31 -5.66 8.05
CA ASN A 207 12.36 -5.55 6.59
C ASN A 207 11.13 -4.81 6.07
N TYR A 208 9.94 -5.17 6.55
CA TYR A 208 8.69 -4.47 6.20
C TYR A 208 8.70 -3.00 6.62
N ARG A 209 9.30 -2.67 7.77
CA ARG A 209 9.47 -1.27 8.21
C ARG A 209 10.43 -0.49 7.31
N LEU A 210 11.57 -1.06 6.93
CA LEU A 210 12.50 -0.44 5.98
C LEU A 210 11.85 -0.24 4.61
N GLU A 211 11.20 -1.26 4.06
CA GLU A 211 10.47 -1.20 2.78
C GLU A 211 9.34 -0.16 2.81
N ASN A 212 8.53 -0.14 3.87
CA ASN A 212 7.46 0.84 4.01
C ASN A 212 8.02 2.29 4.11
N ASN A 213 9.18 2.48 4.75
CA ASN A 213 9.85 3.78 4.83
C ASN A 213 10.45 4.24 3.50
N THR A 214 11.04 3.33 2.69
CA THR A 214 11.53 3.68 1.36
C THR A 214 10.37 3.99 0.40
N LEU A 215 9.28 3.23 0.47
CA LEU A 215 8.04 3.50 -0.29
C LEU A 215 7.37 4.82 0.14
N ALA A 216 7.31 5.12 1.44
CA ALA A 216 6.80 6.40 1.94
C ALA A 216 7.66 7.57 1.45
N SER A 217 8.99 7.45 1.55
CA SER A 217 9.95 8.44 1.04
C SER A 217 9.77 8.67 -0.46
N ARG A 218 9.66 7.60 -1.26
CA ARG A 218 9.42 7.68 -2.71
C ARG A 218 8.09 8.38 -3.04
N ARG A 219 7.01 8.10 -2.29
CA ARG A 219 5.71 8.79 -2.45
C ARG A 219 5.79 10.28 -2.13
N ILE A 220 6.49 10.65 -1.06
CA ILE A 220 6.70 12.07 -0.68
C ILE A 220 7.53 12.79 -1.74
N LEU A 221 8.62 12.19 -2.21
CA LEU A 221 9.48 12.76 -3.25
C LEU A 221 8.71 12.97 -4.56
N ASN A 222 7.95 11.96 -4.99
CA ASN A 222 7.11 12.05 -6.20
C ASN A 222 6.06 13.16 -6.10
N LYS A 223 5.40 13.30 -4.94
CA LYS A 223 4.51 14.46 -4.66
C LYS A 223 5.24 15.80 -4.68
N TYR A 224 6.46 15.86 -4.13
CA TYR A 224 7.27 17.09 -4.09
C TYR A 224 7.74 17.56 -5.47
N HIS A 225 7.96 16.63 -6.41
CA HIS A 225 8.29 16.96 -7.79
C HIS A 225 7.05 17.34 -8.62
N ASN A 226 5.95 16.60 -8.49
CA ASN A 226 4.82 16.71 -9.43
C ASN A 226 3.67 17.61 -8.95
N ASN A 227 3.66 18.04 -7.68
CA ASN A 227 2.61 18.92 -7.14
C ASN A 227 3.22 20.18 -6.51
N LEU A 228 2.98 21.32 -7.16
CA LEU A 228 3.56 22.62 -6.79
C LEU A 228 3.09 23.12 -5.42
N ASP A 229 1.79 22.96 -5.11
CA ASP A 229 1.23 23.39 -3.82
C ASP A 229 1.78 22.56 -2.66
N PHE A 230 1.85 21.24 -2.82
CA PHE A 230 2.49 20.35 -1.87
C PHE A 230 3.96 20.74 -1.68
N ARG A 231 4.69 21.05 -2.76
CA ARG A 231 6.08 21.50 -2.70
C ARG A 231 6.24 22.79 -1.90
N ASN A 232 5.37 23.77 -2.11
CA ASN A 232 5.41 25.06 -1.42
C ASN A 232 5.01 24.92 0.06
N GLN A 233 3.91 24.22 0.35
CA GLN A 233 3.51 23.90 1.73
C GLN A 233 4.53 23.03 2.47
N TYR A 234 5.29 22.18 1.78
CA TYR A 234 6.36 21.39 2.37
C TYR A 234 7.55 22.31 2.75
N LYS A 235 7.95 23.21 1.86
CA LYS A 235 9.01 24.21 2.13
C LYS A 235 8.69 25.09 3.35
N GLU A 236 7.49 25.66 3.42
CA GLU A 236 7.13 26.53 4.56
C GLU A 236 7.03 25.75 5.88
N ARG A 237 6.47 24.53 5.86
CA ARG A 237 6.47 23.66 7.06
C ARG A 237 7.88 23.30 7.52
N GLU A 238 8.79 23.00 6.59
CA GLU A 238 10.19 22.68 6.94
C GLU A 238 10.94 23.91 7.45
N LYS A 239 10.74 25.08 6.84
CA LYS A 239 11.28 26.37 7.30
C LYS A 239 10.86 26.69 8.74
N ILE A 240 9.58 26.56 9.06
CA ILE A 240 9.07 26.75 10.44
C ILE A 240 9.72 25.73 11.40
N ARG A 241 9.77 24.45 11.01
CA ARG A 241 10.35 23.36 11.84
C ARG A 241 11.85 23.54 12.10
N VAL A 242 12.60 24.02 11.11
CA VAL A 242 14.02 24.35 11.24
C VAL A 242 14.21 25.58 12.11
N LEU A 243 13.39 26.62 11.94
CA LEU A 243 13.44 27.83 12.77
C LEU A 243 13.15 27.51 14.24
N GLN A 244 12.12 26.69 14.53
CA GLN A 244 11.82 26.21 15.88
C GLN A 244 13.03 25.50 16.51
N ARG A 245 13.66 24.55 15.78
CA ARG A 245 14.87 23.85 16.25
C ARG A 245 16.06 24.79 16.48
N TYR A 246 16.23 25.81 15.62
CA TYR A 246 17.29 26.80 15.75
C TYR A 246 17.14 27.67 17.02
N HIS A 247 15.91 27.95 17.46
CA HIS A 247 15.66 28.65 18.71
C HIS A 247 15.68 27.73 19.94
N SER A 248 15.21 26.48 19.84
CA SER A 248 15.11 25.56 20.98
C SER A 248 16.40 24.80 21.31
N ASP A 249 17.25 24.51 20.31
CA ASP A 249 18.43 23.67 20.46
C ASP A 249 19.72 24.45 20.16
N HIS A 250 20.48 24.71 21.21
CA HIS A 250 21.74 25.43 21.16
C HIS A 250 22.80 24.72 20.30
N SER A 251 22.82 23.38 20.28
CA SER A 251 23.79 22.58 19.52
C SER A 251 23.53 22.67 18.01
N ILE A 252 22.25 22.60 17.61
CA ILE A 252 21.82 22.81 16.22
C ILE A 252 22.14 24.24 15.79
N ARG A 253 21.85 25.23 16.65
CA ARG A 253 22.14 26.64 16.39
C ARG A 253 23.62 26.88 16.09
N LEU A 254 24.53 26.41 16.96
CA LEU A 254 25.97 26.54 16.75
C LEU A 254 26.44 25.86 15.46
N LYS A 255 25.96 24.63 15.19
CA LYS A 255 26.30 23.88 13.97
C LYS A 255 25.85 24.59 12.70
N MET A 256 24.66 25.23 12.71
CA MET A 256 24.17 26.02 11.58
C MET A 256 25.00 27.30 11.36
N ILE A 257 25.38 28.01 12.44
CA ILE A 257 26.27 29.19 12.36
C ILE A 257 27.64 28.80 11.80
N GLN A 258 28.22 27.71 12.27
CA GLN A 258 29.53 27.21 11.80
C GLN A 258 29.49 26.80 10.32
N ASN A 259 28.43 26.10 9.89
CA ASN A 259 28.20 25.77 8.49
C ASN A 259 28.05 27.02 7.61
N ALA A 260 27.28 28.02 8.05
CA ALA A 260 27.13 29.29 7.33
C ALA A 260 28.48 30.01 7.19
N SER A 261 29.26 30.09 8.27
CA SER A 261 30.62 30.68 8.27
C SER A 261 31.56 29.97 7.28
N ASN A 262 31.53 28.63 7.25
CA ASN A 262 32.32 27.84 6.31
C ASN A 262 31.87 28.06 4.84
N LEU A 263 30.56 28.12 4.57
CA LEU A 263 30.03 28.45 3.25
C LEU A 263 30.46 29.85 2.81
N TYR A 264 30.41 30.85 3.69
CA TYR A 264 30.89 32.20 3.37
C TYR A 264 32.40 32.22 3.11
N ARG A 265 33.23 31.54 3.92
CA ARG A 265 34.68 31.44 3.67
C ARG A 265 34.98 30.78 2.30
N ASN A 266 34.31 29.69 1.98
CA ASN A 266 34.54 28.94 0.74
C ASN A 266 34.00 29.68 -0.50
N ASN A 267 32.78 30.22 -0.45
CA ASN A 267 32.22 30.96 -1.58
C ASN A 267 32.91 32.32 -1.79
N ASN A 268 33.34 33.00 -0.74
CA ASN A 268 34.07 34.27 -0.88
C ASN A 268 35.46 34.04 -1.51
N THR A 269 36.13 32.90 -1.25
CA THR A 269 37.37 32.57 -1.98
C THR A 269 37.11 32.18 -3.44
N LEU A 270 36.04 31.45 -3.76
CA LEU A 270 35.66 31.13 -5.15
C LEU A 270 35.28 32.41 -5.93
N MET A 271 34.43 33.27 -5.37
CA MET A 271 34.02 34.53 -5.98
C MET A 271 35.20 35.49 -6.14
N LYS A 272 36.10 35.60 -5.15
CA LYS A 272 37.35 36.37 -5.30
C LYS A 272 38.26 35.81 -6.39
N ARG A 273 38.34 34.48 -6.57
CA ARG A 273 39.08 33.84 -7.68
C ARG A 273 38.47 34.19 -9.03
N ASN A 274 37.15 34.00 -9.21
CA ASN A 274 36.44 34.35 -10.44
C ASN A 274 36.54 35.84 -10.77
N SER A 275 36.32 36.73 -9.81
CA SER A 275 36.47 38.18 -10.01
C SER A 275 37.89 38.58 -10.41
N ARG A 276 38.92 37.97 -9.80
CA ARG A 276 40.33 38.17 -10.21
C ARG A 276 40.59 37.64 -11.63
N GLN A 277 39.97 36.54 -12.04
CA GLN A 277 40.11 35.96 -13.38
C GLN A 277 39.43 36.83 -14.45
N LEU A 278 38.19 37.28 -14.18
CA LEU A 278 37.45 38.21 -15.04
C LEU A 278 38.17 39.56 -15.16
N TYR A 279 38.74 40.09 -14.07
CA TYR A 279 39.56 41.30 -14.11
C TYR A 279 40.83 41.10 -14.97
N LYS A 280 41.54 39.98 -14.81
CA LYS A 280 42.71 39.64 -15.66
C LYS A 280 42.32 39.48 -17.14
N GLN A 281 41.17 38.87 -17.44
CA GLN A 281 40.65 38.77 -18.80
C GLN A 281 40.28 40.15 -19.37
N ARG A 282 39.52 40.98 -18.64
CA ARG A 282 39.23 42.37 -19.04
C ARG A 282 40.51 43.16 -19.29
N LYS A 283 41.53 43.07 -18.43
CA LYS A 283 42.82 43.76 -18.63
C LYS A 283 43.57 43.28 -19.89
N ARG A 284 43.53 41.98 -20.21
CA ARG A 284 44.07 41.43 -21.47
C ARG A 284 43.28 41.92 -22.69
N ILE A 285 41.96 41.92 -22.61
CA ILE A 285 41.05 42.39 -23.67
C ILE A 285 41.27 43.89 -23.93
N LEU A 286 41.29 44.72 -22.87
CA LEU A 286 41.57 46.15 -22.97
C LEU A 286 42.98 46.44 -23.50
N LYS A 287 44.01 45.66 -23.12
CA LYS A 287 45.35 45.81 -23.70
C LYS A 287 45.36 45.44 -25.19
N LYS A 288 44.64 44.39 -25.60
CA LYS A 288 44.47 44.02 -27.01
C LYS A 288 43.74 45.12 -27.80
N TYR A 289 42.64 45.64 -27.26
CA TYR A 289 41.90 46.74 -27.89
C TYR A 289 42.70 48.04 -27.91
N SER A 290 43.47 48.37 -26.87
CA SER A 290 44.37 49.55 -26.85
C SER A 290 45.42 49.47 -27.97
N ILE A 291 46.05 48.30 -28.17
CA ILE A 291 47.01 48.07 -29.25
C ILE A 291 46.32 48.16 -30.63
N VAL A 292 45.13 47.57 -30.78
CA VAL A 292 44.34 47.69 -32.01
C VAL A 292 43.90 49.13 -32.26
N GLN A 293 43.55 49.89 -31.21
CA GLN A 293 43.10 51.27 -31.30
C GLN A 293 44.24 52.22 -31.67
N SER A 294 45.48 51.96 -31.21
CA SER A 294 46.67 52.65 -31.73
C SER A 294 47.02 52.29 -33.19
N HIS A 295 46.53 51.16 -33.71
CA HIS A 295 46.70 50.76 -35.12
C HIS A 295 45.53 51.19 -36.02
N THR A 296 44.35 51.51 -35.47
CA THR A 296 43.20 51.96 -36.25
C THR A 296 43.15 53.49 -36.35
N CYS A 297 43.57 54.00 -37.50
CA CYS A 297 43.37 55.36 -37.98
C CYS A 297 44.28 56.45 -37.38
N THR A 298 45.57 56.39 -37.72
CA THR A 298 46.32 57.64 -37.96
C THR A 298 45.68 58.36 -39.16
N LEU A 299 45.67 59.70 -39.15
CA LEU A 299 45.09 60.55 -40.21
C LEU A 299 45.57 60.16 -41.63
N LYS A 300 46.79 59.63 -41.75
CA LYS A 300 47.34 59.09 -43.01
C LYS A 300 46.44 58.03 -43.67
N HIS A 301 45.87 57.09 -42.91
CA HIS A 301 45.00 56.05 -43.49
C HIS A 301 43.67 56.62 -43.99
N ARG A 302 43.13 57.66 -43.34
CA ARG A 302 41.92 58.35 -43.82
C ARG A 302 42.17 59.08 -45.13
N ASN A 303 43.32 59.75 -45.27
CA ASN A 303 43.69 60.45 -46.50
C ASN A 303 43.91 59.45 -47.65
N LEU A 304 44.69 58.38 -47.42
CA LEU A 304 44.89 57.31 -48.42
C LEU A 304 43.57 56.67 -48.88
N TYR A 305 42.62 56.44 -47.96
CA TYR A 305 41.28 55.95 -48.30
C TYR A 305 40.51 56.96 -49.17
N ILE A 306 40.50 58.24 -48.82
CA ILE A 306 39.82 59.29 -49.58
C ILE A 306 40.44 59.44 -50.98
N GLU A 307 41.77 59.36 -51.09
CA GLU A 307 42.50 59.38 -52.37
C GLU A 307 42.15 58.16 -53.23
N SER A 308 42.19 56.95 -52.66
CA SER A 308 41.78 55.72 -53.35
C SER A 308 40.33 55.76 -53.83
N VAL A 309 39.41 56.35 -53.06
CA VAL A 309 38.01 56.54 -53.46
C VAL A 309 37.88 57.58 -54.59
N LYS A 310 38.65 58.66 -54.56
CA LYS A 310 38.69 59.66 -55.66
C LYS A 310 39.25 59.04 -56.95
N GLU A 311 40.33 58.29 -56.85
CA GLU A 311 40.94 57.58 -57.99
C GLU A 311 39.98 56.53 -58.57
N PHE A 312 39.38 55.70 -57.71
CA PHE A 312 38.36 54.73 -58.13
C PHE A 312 37.19 55.41 -58.85
N ARG A 313 36.66 56.53 -58.32
CA ARG A 313 35.59 57.31 -58.97
C ARG A 313 36.01 57.89 -60.33
N LYS A 314 37.28 58.28 -60.50
CA LYS A 314 37.82 58.72 -61.79
C LYS A 314 37.90 57.55 -62.78
N ILE A 315 38.32 56.38 -62.32
CA ILE A 315 38.49 55.17 -63.12
C ILE A 315 37.15 54.59 -63.62
N ILE A 316 36.09 54.65 -62.80
CA ILE A 316 34.74 54.15 -63.18
C ILE A 316 33.89 55.20 -63.90
N LYS A 317 34.41 56.42 -64.14
CA LYS A 317 33.68 57.46 -64.89
C LYS A 317 33.48 57.07 -66.34
N GLU A 318 34.46 56.39 -66.92
CA GLU A 318 34.30 55.60 -68.14
C GLU A 318 33.62 54.27 -67.77
N GLY A 319 32.60 53.87 -68.53
CA GLY A 319 31.88 52.63 -68.29
C GLY A 319 32.75 51.38 -68.54
N PRO A 320 32.28 50.19 -68.16
CA PRO A 320 32.92 48.93 -68.50
C PRO A 320 32.64 48.55 -69.97
N ASP A 321 32.83 49.46 -70.91
CA ASP A 321 32.36 49.35 -72.30
C ASP A 321 33.30 48.53 -73.20
N TYR A 322 34.41 48.02 -72.64
CA TYR A 322 35.46 47.32 -73.38
C TYR A 322 35.30 45.80 -73.25
N ILE A 323 34.65 45.20 -74.25
CA ILE A 323 34.39 43.75 -74.28
C ILE A 323 35.66 42.98 -74.67
N CYS A 324 36.07 42.03 -73.83
CA CYS A 324 37.21 41.16 -74.10
C CYS A 324 36.86 40.06 -75.13
N ILE A 325 37.53 40.04 -76.29
CA ILE A 325 37.29 39.05 -77.37
C ILE A 325 37.46 37.58 -76.93
N SER A 326 38.20 37.36 -75.84
CA SER A 326 38.56 36.02 -75.35
C SER A 326 37.55 35.47 -74.34
N CYS A 327 36.95 36.32 -73.50
CA CYS A 327 36.06 35.90 -72.42
C CYS A 327 34.66 36.53 -72.45
N GLY A 328 34.37 37.44 -73.41
CA GLY A 328 33.08 38.11 -73.55
C GLY A 328 32.72 39.11 -72.44
N ILE A 329 33.56 39.25 -71.41
CA ILE A 329 33.28 40.12 -70.26
C ILE A 329 33.53 41.58 -70.63
N SER A 330 32.55 42.44 -70.34
CA SER A 330 32.64 43.90 -70.38
C SER A 330 33.51 44.43 -69.23
N LEU A 331 34.49 45.26 -69.54
CA LEU A 331 35.55 45.67 -68.63
C LEU A 331 35.89 47.16 -68.79
N PHE A 332 36.50 47.75 -67.77
CA PHE A 332 36.95 49.14 -67.81
C PHE A 332 38.22 49.31 -68.66
N ARG A 333 38.43 50.52 -69.23
CA ARG A 333 39.57 50.86 -70.10
C ARG A 333 40.94 50.45 -69.56
N HIS A 334 41.15 50.53 -68.25
CA HIS A 334 42.40 50.19 -67.57
C HIS A 334 42.64 48.67 -67.41
N GLN A 335 41.63 47.83 -67.62
CA GLN A 335 41.68 46.37 -67.47
C GLN A 335 41.94 45.64 -68.80
N VAL A 336 41.79 46.36 -69.92
CA VAL A 336 41.96 45.85 -71.28
C VAL A 336 43.22 46.41 -71.95
N LEU A 337 43.67 45.67 -72.96
CA LEU A 337 44.71 46.03 -73.92
C LEU A 337 44.10 45.94 -75.32
N GLN A 338 44.55 46.77 -76.25
CA GLN A 338 44.15 46.62 -77.65
C GLN A 338 44.74 45.32 -78.21
N PHE A 339 43.90 44.52 -78.87
CA PHE A 339 44.27 43.24 -79.43
C PHE A 339 44.79 43.41 -80.86
N PHE A 340 46.00 42.90 -81.12
CA PHE A 340 46.60 42.81 -82.44
C PHE A 340 46.98 41.36 -82.67
N GLU A 341 46.51 40.76 -83.76
CA GLU A 341 46.64 39.32 -84.03
C GLU A 341 48.12 38.87 -84.08
N GLU A 342 48.96 39.66 -84.76
CA GLU A 342 50.43 39.51 -84.83
C GLU A 342 51.12 39.38 -83.47
N LYS A 343 50.61 40.05 -82.42
CA LYS A 343 51.22 40.02 -81.07
C LYS A 343 50.94 38.70 -80.33
N TYR A 344 50.00 37.90 -80.80
CA TYR A 344 49.57 36.66 -80.16
C TYR A 344 49.75 35.41 -81.02
N LEU A 345 49.73 35.51 -82.36
CA LEU A 345 50.07 34.41 -83.27
C LEU A 345 51.58 34.33 -83.51
N LYS A 346 52.27 33.47 -82.73
CA LYS A 346 53.69 33.14 -82.95
C LYS A 346 53.84 31.86 -83.79
N LYS A 347 54.88 31.77 -84.62
CA LYS A 347 55.18 30.62 -85.48
C LYS A 347 55.21 29.25 -84.75
N ASN A 348 55.59 29.22 -83.47
CA ASN A 348 55.71 28.00 -82.65
C ASN A 348 54.56 27.86 -81.62
N MET A 349 53.33 28.20 -82.01
CA MET A 349 52.13 28.01 -81.16
C MET A 349 51.49 26.64 -81.40
N SER A 350 51.00 26.01 -80.34
CA SER A 350 50.19 24.79 -80.45
C SER A 350 48.94 25.01 -81.33
N LEU A 351 48.59 24.04 -82.16
CA LEU A 351 47.40 24.06 -83.03
C LEU A 351 46.11 24.40 -82.26
N LYS A 352 45.95 23.86 -81.05
CA LYS A 352 44.81 24.15 -80.14
C LYS A 352 44.74 25.62 -79.72
N MET A 353 45.87 26.32 -79.69
CA MET A 353 45.98 27.71 -79.29
C MET A 353 45.76 28.66 -80.48
N THR A 354 46.22 28.27 -81.66
CA THR A 354 45.95 28.97 -82.93
C THR A 354 44.46 28.95 -83.26
N THR A 355 43.81 27.78 -83.21
CA THR A 355 42.36 27.66 -83.42
C THR A 355 41.55 28.41 -82.37
N TYR A 356 42.02 28.44 -81.11
CA TYR A 356 41.41 29.25 -80.06
C TYR A 356 41.43 30.75 -80.38
N ILE A 357 42.58 31.32 -80.74
CA ILE A 357 42.69 32.75 -81.11
C ILE A 357 41.81 33.06 -82.32
N GLN A 358 41.84 32.23 -83.36
CA GLN A 358 41.01 32.39 -84.55
C GLN A 358 39.51 32.36 -84.22
N SER A 359 39.08 31.52 -83.26
CA SER A 359 37.68 31.51 -82.81
C SER A 359 37.27 32.82 -82.15
N CYS A 360 38.14 33.44 -81.35
CA CYS A 360 37.87 34.71 -80.67
C CYS A 360 37.66 35.86 -81.68
N LEU A 361 38.27 35.77 -82.85
CA LEU A 361 38.12 36.76 -83.92
C LEU A 361 36.76 36.63 -84.64
N LYS A 362 36.26 35.40 -84.83
CA LYS A 362 34.96 35.14 -85.50
C LYS A 362 33.76 35.77 -84.80
N TYR A 363 33.82 35.96 -83.48
CA TYR A 363 32.71 36.52 -82.69
C TYR A 363 32.77 38.05 -82.51
N THR A 364 33.60 38.77 -83.29
CA THR A 364 33.72 40.24 -83.20
C THR A 364 33.02 40.95 -84.36
N TYR A 365 31.94 41.69 -84.05
CA TYR A 365 31.06 42.33 -85.02
C TYR A 365 31.54 43.69 -85.58
N SER A 366 32.69 44.22 -85.13
CA SER A 366 33.24 45.49 -85.63
C SER A 366 34.76 45.39 -85.82
N SER A 367 35.27 45.99 -86.90
CA SER A 367 36.61 45.74 -87.44
C SER A 367 37.71 46.63 -86.87
N GLU A 368 37.39 47.78 -86.27
CA GLU A 368 38.40 48.83 -86.06
C GLU A 368 39.14 48.76 -84.70
N GLN A 369 38.49 48.36 -83.61
CA GLN A 369 39.14 48.25 -82.30
C GLN A 369 38.70 47.02 -81.49
N ARG A 370 39.55 45.98 -81.49
CA ARG A 370 39.38 44.77 -80.66
C ARG A 370 40.11 44.90 -79.33
N TRP A 371 39.51 44.40 -78.25
CA TRP A 371 40.05 44.49 -76.88
C TRP A 371 40.26 43.11 -76.24
N ILE A 372 41.33 42.97 -75.46
CA ILE A 372 41.60 41.77 -74.66
C ILE A 372 41.93 42.14 -73.22
N CYS A 373 41.34 41.46 -72.24
CA CYS A 373 41.65 41.71 -70.84
C CYS A 373 43.07 41.26 -70.50
N LYS A 374 43.72 41.97 -69.56
CA LYS A 374 45.12 41.68 -69.14
C LYS A 374 45.31 40.20 -68.77
N LEU A 375 44.39 39.59 -68.02
CA LEU A 375 44.45 38.17 -67.66
C LEU A 375 44.44 37.25 -68.89
N CYS A 376 43.58 37.50 -69.88
CA CYS A 376 43.52 36.66 -71.08
C CYS A 376 44.76 36.88 -71.97
N SER A 377 45.24 38.13 -72.11
CA SER A 377 46.55 38.42 -72.73
C SER A 377 47.66 37.56 -72.13
N ASP A 378 47.76 37.52 -70.81
CA ASP A 378 48.87 36.87 -70.12
C ASP A 378 48.76 35.34 -70.14
N LYS A 379 47.55 34.80 -70.16
CA LYS A 379 47.29 33.37 -70.41
C LYS A 379 47.67 33.00 -71.84
N ILE A 380 47.27 33.81 -72.83
CA ILE A 380 47.59 33.55 -74.24
C ILE A 380 49.10 33.59 -74.50
N LYS A 381 49.80 34.61 -73.98
CA LYS A 381 51.27 34.73 -74.07
C LYS A 381 52.02 33.53 -73.46
N LYS A 382 51.41 32.84 -72.49
CA LYS A 382 51.91 31.63 -71.83
C LYS A 382 51.43 30.32 -72.48
N GLN A 383 50.82 30.39 -73.67
CA GLN A 383 50.19 29.26 -74.38
C GLN A 383 49.17 28.47 -73.53
N ARG A 384 48.43 29.15 -72.65
CA ARG A 384 47.38 28.54 -71.81
C ARG A 384 46.02 29.13 -72.13
N LEU A 385 45.00 28.28 -72.15
CA LEU A 385 43.60 28.73 -72.21
C LEU A 385 43.26 29.52 -70.94
N SER A 386 42.42 30.55 -71.07
CA SER A 386 41.81 31.20 -69.91
C SER A 386 40.63 30.36 -69.43
N SER A 387 40.49 30.12 -68.12
CA SER A 387 39.31 29.42 -67.57
C SER A 387 38.00 30.17 -67.81
N ARG A 388 38.10 31.51 -67.98
CA ARG A 388 36.99 32.38 -68.36
C ARG A 388 36.76 32.47 -69.88
N ALA A 389 37.50 31.71 -70.70
CA ALA A 389 37.35 31.79 -72.15
C ALA A 389 35.96 31.31 -72.59
N LEU A 390 35.36 31.98 -73.59
CA LEU A 390 34.07 31.55 -74.16
C LEU A 390 34.15 30.13 -74.72
N MET A 391 35.27 29.78 -75.38
CA MET A 391 35.54 28.42 -75.84
C MET A 391 35.62 27.36 -74.72
N ASN A 392 35.88 27.75 -73.47
CA ASN A 392 35.94 26.84 -72.34
C ASN A 392 34.54 26.52 -71.76
N LYS A 393 33.44 26.97 -72.41
CA LYS A 393 32.05 26.78 -71.98
C LYS A 393 31.74 27.18 -70.52
N LEU A 394 32.57 28.03 -69.91
CA LEU A 394 32.57 28.32 -68.47
C LEU A 394 32.73 27.08 -67.57
N GLU A 395 33.36 26.00 -68.07
CA GLU A 395 33.67 24.79 -67.30
C GLU A 395 34.47 25.15 -66.04
N VAL A 396 33.81 24.99 -64.89
CA VAL A 396 34.42 25.17 -63.57
C VAL A 396 35.37 24.00 -63.34
N CYS A 397 36.60 24.28 -62.90
CA CYS A 397 37.55 23.24 -62.54
C CYS A 397 36.91 22.27 -61.53
N GLU A 398 37.12 20.96 -61.71
CA GLU A 398 36.62 19.97 -60.77
C GLU A 398 37.00 20.30 -59.32
N ILE A 399 36.05 20.10 -58.41
CA ILE A 399 36.28 20.27 -56.98
C ILE A 399 37.45 19.36 -56.55
N PRO A 400 38.52 19.89 -55.92
CA PRO A 400 39.64 19.11 -55.43
C PRO A 400 39.18 17.90 -54.60
N SER A 401 39.88 16.77 -54.74
CA SER A 401 39.53 15.51 -54.07
C SER A 401 39.43 15.62 -52.54
N GLU A 402 40.21 16.53 -51.98
CA GLU A 402 40.31 16.94 -50.60
C GLU A 402 39.02 17.63 -50.14
N LEU A 403 38.43 18.47 -50.99
CA LEU A 403 37.18 19.18 -50.73
C LEU A 403 35.93 18.32 -51.01
N LYS A 404 36.03 17.34 -51.92
CA LYS A 404 34.97 16.34 -52.17
C LYS A 404 34.67 15.48 -50.93
N ARG A 405 35.65 15.26 -50.03
CA ARG A 405 35.54 14.40 -48.84
C ARG A 405 34.99 15.06 -47.57
N LEU A 406 34.78 16.38 -47.58
CA LEU A 406 34.36 17.11 -46.39
C LEU A 406 32.92 16.81 -45.97
N ASN A 407 32.68 16.72 -44.67
CA ASN A 407 31.35 16.56 -44.10
C ASN A 407 30.54 17.87 -44.17
N ASN A 408 29.23 17.80 -43.91
CA ASN A 408 28.33 18.94 -44.06
C ASN A 408 28.65 20.11 -43.10
N LEU A 409 29.24 19.84 -41.93
CA LEU A 409 29.66 20.88 -40.98
C LEU A 409 30.93 21.57 -41.47
N GLU A 410 31.92 20.81 -41.94
CA GLU A 410 33.16 21.33 -42.51
C GLU A 410 32.90 22.18 -43.75
N LYS A 411 32.03 21.72 -44.66
CA LYS A 411 31.54 22.50 -45.82
C LYS A 411 30.97 23.84 -45.37
N HIS A 412 30.12 23.86 -44.34
CA HIS A 412 29.55 25.09 -43.80
C HIS A 412 30.61 26.05 -43.23
N LEU A 413 31.63 25.52 -42.55
CA LEU A 413 32.73 26.32 -41.98
C LEU A 413 33.63 26.95 -43.06
N ILE A 414 33.82 26.29 -44.20
CA ILE A 414 34.65 26.81 -45.30
C ILE A 414 33.88 27.57 -46.38
N ALA A 415 32.56 27.39 -46.50
CA ALA A 415 31.72 28.13 -47.46
C ALA A 415 31.82 29.65 -47.28
N LEU A 416 32.00 30.11 -46.03
CA LEU A 416 32.30 31.51 -45.68
C LEU A 416 33.60 32.06 -46.31
N ARG A 417 34.49 31.19 -46.81
CA ARG A 417 35.77 31.54 -47.44
C ARG A 417 35.86 31.10 -48.90
N LEU A 418 35.06 30.13 -49.32
CA LEU A 418 35.02 29.55 -50.66
C LEU A 418 33.57 29.59 -51.19
N PRO A 419 33.14 30.70 -51.83
CA PRO A 419 31.73 30.95 -52.16
C PRO A 419 31.17 30.09 -53.33
N PHE A 420 31.89 29.04 -53.73
CA PHE A 420 31.54 28.15 -54.85
C PHE A 420 31.29 26.71 -54.38
N MET A 421 31.01 26.50 -53.08
CA MET A 421 30.89 25.18 -52.44
C MET A 421 29.47 24.87 -51.91
N SER A 422 28.46 25.57 -52.41
CA SER A 422 27.04 25.33 -52.13
C SER A 422 26.45 24.25 -53.04
#